data_AF-A0A843EYP0-F1
#
_entry.id   AF-A0A843EYP0-F1
#
_cell.length_a   1.000
_cell.length_b   1.000
_cell.length_c   1.000
_cell.angle_alpha   90.00
_cell.angle_beta   90.00
_cell.angle_gamma   90.00
#
_symmetry.space_group_name_H-M   'P 1'
#
loop_
_entity.id
_entity.type
_entity.pdbx_description
1 polymer ?
#
loop_
_entity_poly.entity_id
_entity_poly.type
_entity_poly.pdbx_seq_one_letter_code
_entity_poly.pdbx_strand_id
1 'polypeptide(L)'
;MKAPIIEIFSSFQGEGVLIGQRQIFVRFAGCNLNCAYCDTKNSISKKEGTLMTPEEVVSKIESILTPDCHTISFTGGEPSLYPEFINEVSKLTDLDIMLETNGTLPANIGLIDNLDIVSLDIKLKEQFDGDFKEDIFLNEIKSLNLLIEKSINVYCKVVILP
;
A
#
# COMPACT_ATOMS: atom_id res chain seq x y z
N MET A 1 9.77 -16.80 -0.63
CA MET A 1 9.72 -15.61 -1.51
C MET A 1 10.32 -14.40 -0.79
N LYS A 2 10.64 -13.30 -1.48
CA LYS A 2 11.14 -12.06 -0.85
C LYS A 2 10.54 -10.81 -1.49
N ALA A 3 10.39 -9.74 -0.72
CA ALA A 3 10.01 -8.41 -1.20
C ALA A 3 11.01 -7.35 -0.71
N PRO A 4 11.25 -6.28 -1.49
CA PRO A 4 12.14 -5.20 -1.08
C PRO A 4 11.39 -4.25 -0.14
N ILE A 5 11.82 -4.22 1.12
CA ILE A 5 11.23 -3.40 2.18
C ILE A 5 12.19 -2.27 2.54
N ILE A 6 11.69 -1.04 2.60
CA ILE A 6 12.46 0.15 2.96
C ILE A 6 12.50 0.31 4.47
N GLU A 7 11.33 0.27 5.09
CA GLU A 7 11.19 0.47 6.52
C GLU A 7 9.94 -0.22 7.05
N ILE A 8 9.99 -0.58 8.33
CA ILE A 8 8.86 -1.09 9.12
C ILE A 8 8.86 -0.31 10.42
N PHE A 9 7.76 0.39 10.72
CA PHE A 9 7.70 1.29 11.87
C PHE A 9 6.28 1.42 12.44
N SER A 10 6.16 1.75 13.73
CA SER A 10 4.89 2.08 14.37
C SER A 10 4.65 3.58 14.33
N SER A 11 3.46 3.99 13.89
CA SER A 11 3.04 5.40 13.90
C SER A 11 1.52 5.50 14.00
N PHE A 12 0.99 6.73 13.97
CA PHE A 12 -0.43 7.00 13.82
C PHE A 12 -0.76 7.26 12.34
N GLN A 13 -1.88 6.71 11.87
CA GLN A 13 -2.39 6.96 10.52
C GLN A 13 -2.75 8.45 10.37
N GLY A 14 -2.21 9.09 9.33
CA GLY A 14 -2.39 10.51 9.07
C GLY A 14 -3.61 10.82 8.21
N GLU A 15 -4.21 9.81 7.58
CA GLU A 15 -5.17 9.99 6.49
C GLU A 15 -6.38 9.06 6.57
N GLY A 16 -7.46 9.45 5.90
CA GLY A 16 -8.63 8.61 5.65
C GLY A 16 -9.41 8.21 6.90
N VAL A 17 -10.09 7.08 6.82
CA VAL A 17 -11.08 6.64 7.83
C VAL A 17 -10.46 6.17 9.15
N LEU A 18 -9.16 5.87 9.16
CA LEU A 18 -8.42 5.41 10.34
C LEU A 18 -7.51 6.49 10.93
N ILE A 19 -7.68 7.76 10.52
CA ILE A 19 -6.87 8.87 11.01
C ILE A 19 -6.77 8.89 12.55
N GLY A 20 -5.55 9.03 13.06
CA GLY A 20 -5.25 9.04 14.49
C GLY A 20 -5.16 7.65 15.16
N GLN A 21 -5.39 6.56 14.44
CA GLN A 21 -5.23 5.20 14.97
C GLN A 21 -3.78 4.72 14.83
N ARG A 22 -3.29 3.96 15.82
CA ARG A 22 -1.94 3.38 15.77
C ARG A 22 -1.90 2.20 14.80
N GLN A 23 -0.90 2.18 13.93
CA GLN A 23 -0.68 1.14 12.94
C GLN A 23 0.81 0.79 12.84
N ILE A 24 1.10 -0.41 12.34
CA ILE A 24 2.44 -0.73 11.83
C ILE A 24 2.44 -0.49 10.32
N PHE A 25 3.34 0.35 9.85
CA PHE A 25 3.55 0.61 8.44
C PHE A 25 4.66 -0.29 7.91
N VAL A 26 4.40 -0.98 6.81
CA VAL A 26 5.38 -1.75 6.05
C VAL A 26 5.55 -1.06 4.70
N ARG A 27 6.66 -0.34 4.52
CA ARG A 27 6.93 0.43 3.31
C ARG A 27 7.73 -0.40 2.31
N PHE A 28 7.17 -0.71 1.13
CA PHE A 28 7.90 -1.40 0.07
C PHE A 28 8.79 -0.44 -0.73
N ALA A 29 9.74 -0.99 -1.46
CA ALA A 29 10.46 -0.29 -2.52
C ALA A 29 9.93 -0.70 -3.90
N GLY A 30 10.00 0.21 -4.86
CA GLY A 30 9.46 0.02 -6.19
C GLY A 30 8.09 0.66 -6.34
N CYS A 31 7.93 1.56 -7.31
CA CYS A 31 6.63 2.05 -7.74
C CYS A 31 6.53 1.95 -9.27
N ASN A 32 5.33 1.68 -9.78
CA ASN A 32 5.06 1.66 -11.22
C ASN A 32 4.69 3.05 -11.77
N LEU A 33 4.63 4.08 -10.92
CA LEU A 33 4.38 5.47 -11.26
C LEU A 33 5.54 6.36 -10.78
N ASN A 34 5.67 7.54 -11.39
CA ASN A 34 6.68 8.55 -11.05
C ASN A 34 6.01 9.92 -10.87
N CYS A 35 5.16 10.04 -9.85
CA CYS A 35 4.39 11.28 -9.59
C CYS A 35 5.34 12.43 -9.21
N ALA A 36 5.10 13.63 -9.75
CA ALA A 36 5.94 14.82 -9.52
C ALA A 36 5.99 15.23 -8.04
N TYR A 37 4.88 15.03 -7.32
CA TYR A 37 4.72 15.38 -5.91
C TYR A 37 5.15 14.28 -4.93
N CYS A 38 5.68 13.14 -5.41
CA CYS A 38 6.03 12.03 -4.53
C CYS A 38 6.99 12.48 -3.42
N ASP A 39 6.53 12.37 -2.18
CA ASP A 39 7.25 12.70 -0.95
C ASP A 39 8.25 11.59 -0.56
N THR A 40 7.97 10.36 -0.98
CA THR A 40 8.84 9.19 -0.79
C THR A 40 9.61 8.81 -2.06
N LYS A 41 10.35 9.74 -2.66
CA LYS A 41 11.11 9.48 -3.91
C LYS A 41 12.09 8.31 -3.81
N ASN A 42 12.68 8.12 -2.62
CA ASN A 42 13.56 6.98 -2.33
C ASN A 42 12.83 5.64 -2.43
N SER A 43 11.49 5.61 -2.40
CA SER A 43 10.70 4.40 -2.51
C SER A 43 10.36 3.97 -3.93
N ILE A 44 10.71 4.76 -4.95
CA ILE A 44 10.40 4.46 -6.35
C ILE A 44 11.29 3.35 -6.90
N SER A 45 12.56 3.30 -6.49
CA SER A 45 13.52 2.31 -6.96
C SER A 45 13.52 1.07 -6.07
N LYS A 46 13.34 -0.11 -6.66
CA LYS A 46 13.43 -1.40 -5.94
C LYS A 46 14.78 -1.61 -5.25
N LYS A 47 15.85 -0.93 -5.70
CA LYS A 47 17.21 -1.09 -5.16
C LYS A 47 17.39 -0.47 -3.78
N GLU A 48 16.50 0.43 -3.39
CA GLU A 48 16.56 1.12 -2.09
C GLU A 48 15.99 0.26 -0.95
N GLY A 49 15.27 -0.83 -1.28
CA GLY A 49 14.72 -1.76 -0.29
C GLY A 49 15.66 -2.92 0.05
N THR A 50 15.61 -3.36 1.29
CA THR A 50 16.24 -4.61 1.74
C THR A 50 15.31 -5.78 1.43
N LEU A 51 15.82 -6.83 0.77
CA LEU A 51 15.03 -8.03 0.47
C LEU A 51 14.74 -8.81 1.75
N MET A 52 13.48 -8.85 2.16
CA MET A 52 13.01 -9.57 3.35
C MET A 52 12.04 -10.70 2.98
N THR A 53 12.00 -11.77 3.77
CA THR A 53 10.95 -12.80 3.73
C THR A 53 9.72 -12.37 4.55
N PRO A 54 8.54 -13.01 4.35
CA PRO A 54 7.36 -12.75 5.19
C PRO A 54 7.65 -12.93 6.69
N GLU A 55 8.40 -13.97 7.07
CA GLU A 55 8.74 -14.26 8.46
C GLU A 55 9.65 -13.19 9.07
N GLU A 56 10.62 -12.67 8.30
CA GLU A 56 11.47 -11.56 8.73
C GLU A 56 10.66 -10.28 8.94
N VAL A 57 9.65 -10.03 8.10
CA VAL A 57 8.74 -8.88 8.25
C VAL A 57 7.88 -9.04 9.49
N VAL A 58 7.23 -10.19 9.68
CA VAL A 58 6.39 -10.48 10.85
C VAL A 58 7.20 -10.37 12.14
N SER A 59 8.40 -10.95 12.19
CA SER A 59 9.27 -10.85 13.37
C SER A 59 9.61 -9.39 13.72
N LYS A 60 9.83 -8.53 12.72
CA LYS A 60 10.01 -7.09 12.97
C LYS A 60 8.73 -6.42 13.46
N ILE A 61 7.57 -6.74 12.85
CA ILE A 61 6.26 -6.22 13.27
C ILE A 61 6.03 -6.56 14.75
N GLU A 62 6.20 -7.82 15.14
CA GLU A 62 6.05 -8.29 16.53
C GLU A 62 6.97 -7.55 17.50
N SER A 63 8.21 -7.26 17.09
CA SER A 63 9.19 -6.57 17.95
C SER A 63 8.81 -5.13 18.30
N ILE A 64 7.95 -4.49 17.50
CA ILE A 64 7.49 -3.11 17.69
C ILE A 64 5.98 -3.01 17.96
N LEU A 65 5.30 -4.15 18.04
CA LEU A 65 3.86 -4.22 18.24
C LEU A 65 3.51 -3.75 19.66
N THR A 66 2.43 -2.99 19.76
CA THR A 66 1.90 -2.48 21.02
C THR A 66 0.43 -2.90 21.14
N PRO A 67 -0.12 -3.07 22.37
CA PRO A 67 -1.47 -3.59 22.55
C PRO A 67 -2.59 -2.76 21.90
N ASP A 68 -2.35 -1.47 21.62
CA ASP A 68 -3.27 -0.53 20.96
C ASP A 68 -3.14 -0.50 19.43
N CYS A 69 -2.27 -1.34 18.86
CA CYS A 69 -2.08 -1.45 17.41
C CYS A 69 -2.79 -2.69 16.89
N HIS A 70 -3.72 -2.49 15.94
CA HIS A 70 -4.58 -3.56 15.41
C HIS A 70 -4.46 -3.74 13.90
N THR A 71 -3.68 -2.90 13.21
CA THR A 71 -3.63 -2.89 11.74
C THR A 71 -2.20 -2.81 11.23
N ILE A 72 -1.91 -3.59 10.18
CA ILE A 72 -0.73 -3.44 9.34
C ILE A 72 -1.14 -2.65 8.09
N SER A 73 -0.51 -1.49 7.86
CA SER A 73 -0.64 -0.74 6.61
C SER A 73 0.52 -1.07 5.67
N PHE A 74 0.22 -1.80 4.60
CA PHE A 74 1.15 -2.00 3.49
C PHE A 74 1.10 -0.79 2.57
N THR A 75 2.24 -0.09 2.44
CA THR A 75 2.35 1.20 1.74
C THR A 75 3.67 1.29 0.98
N GLY A 76 3.86 2.37 0.21
CA GLY A 76 5.10 2.84 -0.42
C GLY A 76 5.89 1.84 -1.28
N GLY A 77 6.76 2.30 -2.17
CA GLY A 77 6.27 2.73 -3.48
C GLY A 77 4.86 2.18 -3.76
N GLU A 78 4.72 1.14 -4.58
CA GLU A 78 3.42 0.51 -4.84
C GLU A 78 3.36 -0.92 -4.27
N PRO A 79 2.65 -1.17 -3.16
CA PRO A 79 2.59 -2.48 -2.52
C PRO A 79 1.86 -3.54 -3.36
N SER A 80 0.91 -3.15 -4.23
CA SER A 80 0.23 -4.11 -5.12
C SER A 80 1.15 -4.73 -6.18
N LEU A 81 2.43 -4.32 -6.26
CA LEU A 81 3.46 -5.06 -6.98
C LEU A 81 3.82 -6.42 -6.32
N TYR A 82 3.42 -6.65 -5.08
CA TYR A 82 3.83 -7.79 -4.25
C TYR A 82 2.63 -8.53 -3.58
N PRO A 83 1.56 -8.89 -4.31
CA PRO A 83 0.33 -9.40 -3.70
C PRO A 83 0.52 -10.74 -2.97
N GLU A 84 1.28 -11.67 -3.56
CA GLU A 84 1.61 -12.95 -2.93
C GLU A 84 2.37 -12.75 -1.61
N PHE A 85 3.25 -11.74 -1.53
CA PHE A 85 4.02 -11.48 -0.32
C PHE A 85 3.12 -10.96 0.80
N ILE A 86 2.20 -10.05 0.46
CA ILE A 86 1.17 -9.53 1.38
C ILE A 86 0.31 -10.70 1.91
N ASN A 87 -0.11 -11.62 1.05
CA ASN A 87 -0.86 -12.80 1.46
C ASN A 87 -0.08 -13.66 2.47
N GLU A 88 1.20 -13.93 2.21
CA GLU A 88 2.02 -14.71 3.15
C GLU A 88 2.21 -13.99 4.49
N VAL A 89 2.41 -12.67 4.52
CA VAL A 89 2.45 -11.92 5.79
C VAL A 89 1.10 -11.97 6.50
N SER A 90 -0.02 -11.80 5.78
CA SER A 90 -1.37 -11.81 6.36
C SER A 90 -1.74 -13.14 7.03
N LYS A 91 -1.16 -14.27 6.59
CA LYS A 91 -1.39 -15.60 7.18
C LYS A 91 -0.66 -15.80 8.51
N LEU A 92 0.32 -14.95 8.80
CA LEU A 92 1.23 -15.08 9.94
C LEU A 92 0.90 -14.08 11.06
N THR A 93 -0.23 -13.38 10.97
CA THR A 93 -0.63 -12.34 11.91
C THR A 93 -2.16 -12.31 12.03
N ASP A 94 -2.65 -11.90 13.21
CA ASP A 94 -4.07 -11.69 13.46
C ASP A 94 -4.48 -10.20 13.35
N LEU A 95 -3.57 -9.34 12.87
CA LEU A 95 -3.83 -7.91 12.67
C LEU A 95 -4.62 -7.68 11.38
N ASP A 96 -5.50 -6.67 11.39
CA ASP A 96 -6.21 -6.22 10.20
C ASP A 96 -5.22 -5.74 9.14
N ILE A 97 -5.53 -5.97 7.88
CA ILE A 97 -4.69 -5.62 6.75
C ILE A 97 -5.27 -4.42 6.01
N MET A 98 -4.48 -3.35 5.99
CA MET A 98 -4.74 -2.16 5.20
C MET A 98 -3.78 -2.09 4.00
N LEU A 99 -4.32 -1.82 2.81
CA LEU A 99 -3.54 -1.55 1.61
C LEU A 99 -3.63 -0.07 1.22
N GLU A 100 -2.48 0.58 1.12
CA GLU A 100 -2.34 1.92 0.54
C GLU A 100 -1.78 1.81 -0.87
N THR A 101 -2.62 2.05 -1.88
CA THR A 101 -2.27 1.77 -3.29
C THR A 101 -2.66 2.93 -4.21
N ASN A 102 -1.91 3.11 -5.30
CA ASN A 102 -2.31 3.96 -6.41
C ASN A 102 -3.42 3.35 -7.29
N GLY A 103 -3.86 2.10 -7.03
CA GLY A 103 -5.00 1.49 -7.69
C GLY A 103 -4.78 1.09 -9.16
N THR A 104 -3.59 1.26 -9.72
CA THR A 104 -3.36 1.04 -11.16
C THR A 104 -3.14 -0.42 -11.56
N LEU A 105 -3.12 -1.36 -10.60
CA LEU A 105 -2.86 -2.79 -10.83
C LEU A 105 -4.05 -3.66 -10.38
N PRO A 106 -5.22 -3.57 -11.04
CA PRO A 106 -6.44 -4.29 -10.63
C PRO A 106 -6.24 -5.81 -10.56
N ALA A 107 -5.51 -6.38 -11.52
CA ALA A 107 -5.22 -7.82 -11.53
C ALA A 107 -4.44 -8.26 -10.28
N ASN A 108 -3.45 -7.46 -9.85
CA ASN A 108 -2.65 -7.78 -8.68
C ASN A 108 -3.41 -7.54 -7.38
N ILE A 109 -4.14 -6.42 -7.28
CA ILE A 109 -5.01 -6.14 -6.13
C ILE A 109 -6.03 -7.27 -5.94
N GLY A 110 -6.55 -7.82 -7.05
CA GLY A 110 -7.45 -8.96 -7.03
C GLY A 110 -6.88 -10.25 -6.48
N LEU A 111 -5.55 -10.40 -6.42
CA LEU A 111 -4.86 -11.56 -5.85
C LEU A 111 -4.65 -11.47 -4.35
N ILE A 112 -4.90 -10.31 -3.73
CA ILE A 112 -4.76 -10.16 -2.27
C ILE A 112 -6.05 -10.69 -1.62
N ASP A 113 -5.90 -11.70 -0.75
CA ASP A 113 -7.01 -12.47 -0.21
C ASP A 113 -7.61 -11.82 1.05
N ASN A 114 -6.74 -11.36 1.95
CA ASN A 114 -7.11 -10.81 3.26
C ASN A 114 -6.88 -9.30 3.27
N LEU A 115 -7.82 -8.55 2.70
CA LEU A 115 -7.85 -7.09 2.82
C LEU A 115 -9.06 -6.69 3.65
N ASP A 116 -8.82 -5.91 4.69
CA ASP A 116 -9.89 -5.32 5.49
C ASP A 116 -10.23 -3.92 4.98
N ILE A 117 -9.19 -3.13 4.69
CA ILE A 117 -9.33 -1.72 4.35
C ILE A 117 -8.40 -1.36 3.19
N VAL A 118 -8.90 -0.56 2.24
CA VAL A 118 -8.09 -0.05 1.13
C VAL A 118 -8.18 1.48 1.05
N SER A 119 -7.02 2.11 1.10
CA SER A 119 -6.82 3.51 0.71
C SER A 119 -6.39 3.55 -0.75
N LEU A 120 -7.29 3.92 -1.64
CA LEU A 120 -7.00 4.05 -3.07
C LEU A 120 -6.74 5.51 -3.43
N ASP A 121 -5.51 5.83 -3.82
CA ASP A 121 -5.10 7.18 -4.20
C ASP A 121 -5.24 7.40 -5.70
N ILE A 122 -6.31 8.10 -6.09
CA ILE A 122 -6.66 8.42 -7.48
C ILE A 122 -5.71 9.50 -8.00
N LYS A 123 -4.99 9.18 -9.08
CA LYS A 123 -3.96 10.05 -9.63
C LYS A 123 -4.51 10.95 -10.73
N LEU A 124 -4.26 12.26 -10.59
CA LEU A 124 -4.66 13.27 -11.55
C LEU A 124 -3.56 13.53 -12.58
N LYS A 125 -3.93 13.94 -13.79
CA LYS A 125 -2.96 14.22 -14.87
C LYS A 125 -1.93 15.27 -14.48
N GLU A 126 -2.36 16.29 -13.75
CA GLU A 126 -1.55 17.43 -13.30
C GLU A 126 -0.45 17.02 -12.32
N GLN A 127 -0.53 15.82 -11.76
CA GLN A 127 0.45 15.28 -10.83
C GLN A 127 1.66 14.63 -11.52
N PHE A 128 1.72 14.63 -12.84
CA PHE A 128 2.78 14.00 -13.63
C PHE A 128 3.46 15.03 -14.54
N ASP A 129 4.77 14.89 -14.71
CA ASP A 129 5.59 15.71 -15.62
C ASP A 129 5.45 15.24 -17.08
N GLY A 130 4.22 15.02 -17.55
CA GLY A 130 3.91 14.61 -18.93
C GLY A 130 3.73 13.10 -19.15
N ASP A 131 4.04 12.26 -18.16
CA ASP A 131 4.00 10.80 -18.27
C ASP A 131 2.64 10.16 -17.92
N PHE A 132 1.58 10.97 -17.78
CA PHE A 132 0.25 10.46 -17.50
C PHE A 132 -0.32 9.68 -18.69
N LYS A 133 -0.88 8.49 -18.41
CA LYS A 133 -1.57 7.66 -19.39
C LYS A 133 -3.04 7.54 -19.00
N GLU A 134 -3.94 7.61 -19.97
CA GLU A 134 -5.39 7.50 -19.74
C GLU A 134 -5.78 6.17 -19.06
N ASP A 135 -5.00 5.11 -19.31
CA ASP A 135 -5.17 3.80 -18.66
C ASP A 135 -4.95 3.84 -17.14
N ILE A 136 -4.27 4.85 -16.58
CA ILE A 136 -4.11 5.02 -15.12
C ILE A 136 -5.49 5.13 -14.48
N PHE A 137 -6.28 6.11 -14.92
CA PHE A 137 -7.61 6.35 -14.38
C PHE A 137 -8.55 5.16 -14.65
N LEU A 138 -8.50 4.57 -15.84
CA LEU A 138 -9.31 3.38 -16.15
C LEU A 138 -8.98 2.20 -15.25
N ASN A 139 -7.71 1.98 -14.91
CA ASN A 139 -7.30 0.91 -14.02
C ASN A 139 -7.64 1.18 -12.56
N GLU A 140 -7.54 2.43 -12.12
CA GLU A 140 -8.02 2.86 -10.80
C GLU A 140 -9.51 2.57 -10.61
N ILE A 141 -10.35 2.90 -11.60
CA ILE A 141 -11.79 2.60 -11.57
C ILE A 141 -12.04 1.08 -11.58
N LYS A 142 -11.28 0.30 -12.34
CA LYS A 142 -11.37 -1.17 -12.30
C LYS A 142 -11.05 -1.71 -10.92
N SER A 143 -9.99 -1.21 -10.28
CA SER A 143 -9.60 -1.61 -8.92
C SER A 143 -10.68 -1.23 -7.91
N LEU A 144 -11.24 -0.03 -8.00
CA LEU A 144 -12.33 0.41 -7.14
C LEU A 144 -13.56 -0.50 -7.28
N ASN A 145 -14.01 -0.78 -8.50
CA ASN A 145 -15.15 -1.67 -8.73
C ASN A 145 -14.90 -3.08 -8.20
N LEU A 146 -13.70 -3.62 -8.43
CA LEU A 146 -13.28 -4.93 -7.90
C LEU A 146 -13.35 -4.97 -6.37
N LEU A 147 -12.86 -3.92 -5.70
CA LEU A 147 -12.89 -3.82 -4.23
C LEU A 147 -14.32 -3.73 -3.70
N ILE A 148 -15.19 -2.97 -4.37
CA ILE A 148 -16.62 -2.87 -4.04
C ILE A 148 -17.32 -4.22 -4.23
N GLU A 149 -17.07 -4.92 -5.34
CA GLU A 149 -17.65 -6.24 -5.62
C GLU A 149 -17.23 -7.27 -4.56
N LYS A 150 -15.99 -7.19 -4.08
CA LYS A 150 -15.48 -8.00 -2.97
C LYS A 150 -15.97 -7.55 -1.58
N SER A 151 -16.79 -6.50 -1.50
CA SER A 151 -17.28 -5.91 -0.24
C SER A 151 -16.15 -5.45 0.70
N ILE A 152 -15.01 -5.02 0.14
CA ILE A 152 -13.89 -4.47 0.91
C ILE A 152 -14.20 -3.03 1.31
N ASN A 153 -13.81 -2.62 2.52
CA ASN A 153 -13.93 -1.24 2.95
C ASN A 153 -12.90 -0.37 2.22
N VAL A 154 -13.30 0.23 1.10
CA VAL A 154 -12.45 1.09 0.29
C VAL A 154 -12.86 2.55 0.43
N TYR A 155 -11.88 3.44 0.58
CA TYR A 155 -12.06 4.87 0.39
C TYR A 155 -11.06 5.39 -0.64
N CYS A 156 -11.50 6.38 -1.41
CA CYS A 156 -10.65 7.06 -2.38
C CYS A 156 -10.13 8.37 -1.80
N LYS A 157 -8.87 8.66 -2.08
CA LYS A 157 -8.25 9.97 -1.81
C LYS A 157 -7.65 10.54 -3.08
N VAL A 158 -7.52 11.85 -3.13
CA VAL A 158 -6.85 12.58 -4.21
C VAL A 158 -5.98 13.63 -3.55
N VAL A 159 -4.69 13.65 -3.90
CA VAL A 159 -3.78 14.72 -3.46
C VAL A 159 -3.98 15.96 -4.33
N ILE A 160 -4.35 17.08 -3.72
CA ILE A 160 -4.50 18.37 -4.40
C ILE A 160 -3.22 19.17 -4.18
N LEU A 161 -2.57 19.56 -5.27
CA LEU A 161 -1.38 20.42 -5.23
C LEU A 161 -1.80 21.89 -5.24
N PRO A 162 -1.06 22.77 -4.54
CA PRO A 162 -1.33 24.21 -4.50
C PRO A 162 -1.08 24.91 -5.84
#